data_AF-A0A9P7N0G4-F1
#
_entry.id   AF-A0A9P7N0G4-F1
#
_cell.length_a   1.000
_cell.length_b   1.000
_cell.length_c   1.000
_cell.angle_alpha   90.00
_cell.angle_beta   90.00
_cell.angle_gamma   90.00
#
_symmetry.space_group_name_H-M   'P 1'
#
loop_
_entity.id
_entity.type
_entity.pdbx_description
1 polymer ?
#
loop_
_entity_poly.entity_id
_entity_poly.type
_entity_poly.pdbx_seq_one_letter_code
_entity_poly.pdbx_strand_id
1 'polypeptide(L)'
;MELPSIAGIALYGAIALLNIINLGLLAYAVDDWSKYSNFFYRSWSPSSVNFMLFNTIWTFLVLVYLVLVPRVAAALYLSIVALPLLVITTVFWFAGSIALAAFLGVGNCDGGGFCSVYKAAQAATAFGFFIWIMLAVLLAFELRTFWRNGMKGQANADVPATQMNSQPQSEGPAQV
;
A
#
# COMPACT_ATOMS: atom_id res chain seq x y z
N MET A 1 0.12 19.02 -5.10
CA MET A 1 1.57 18.94 -5.33
C MET A 1 1.74 17.51 -5.76
N GLU A 2 1.75 17.28 -7.07
CA GLU A 2 1.97 15.94 -7.61
C GLU A 2 3.34 15.52 -7.08
N LEU A 3 3.48 14.32 -6.51
CA LEU A 3 4.82 13.84 -6.20
C LEU A 3 5.60 13.90 -7.52
N PRO A 4 6.82 14.48 -7.54
CA PRO A 4 7.65 14.35 -8.73
C PRO A 4 7.72 12.86 -9.04
N SER A 5 7.42 12.47 -10.26
CA SER A 5 7.16 11.07 -10.64
C SER A 5 8.25 10.11 -10.17
N ILE A 6 9.48 10.64 -10.05
CA ILE A 6 10.67 10.00 -9.50
C ILE A 6 10.50 9.60 -8.01
N ALA A 7 9.96 10.47 -7.17
CA ALA A 7 9.75 10.20 -5.74
C ALA A 7 8.71 9.11 -5.49
N GLY A 8 7.64 9.07 -6.30
CA GLY A 8 6.65 7.98 -6.24
C GLY A 8 7.29 6.63 -6.60
N ILE A 9 8.04 6.58 -7.70
CA ILE A 9 8.74 5.36 -8.15
C ILE A 9 9.77 4.91 -7.10
N ALA A 10 10.55 5.85 -6.53
CA ALA A 10 11.52 5.55 -5.49
C ALA A 10 10.85 4.97 -4.24
N LEU A 11 9.69 5.51 -3.85
CA LEU A 11 8.94 5.03 -2.69
C LEU A 11 8.35 3.63 -2.92
N TYR A 12 7.78 3.36 -4.09
CA TYR A 12 7.35 2.00 -4.47
C TYR A 12 8.51 1.02 -4.49
N GLY A 13 9.68 1.44 -4.98
CA GLY A 13 10.90 0.63 -4.95
C GLY A 13 11.37 0.32 -3.53
N ALA A 14 11.36 1.30 -2.63
CA ALA A 14 11.71 1.13 -1.22
C ALA A 14 10.75 0.17 -0.50
N ILE A 15 9.44 0.31 -0.75
CA ILE A 15 8.43 -0.61 -0.22
C ILE A 15 8.67 -2.03 -0.74
N ALA A 16 8.92 -2.19 -2.04
CA ALA A 16 9.18 -3.49 -2.64
C ALA A 16 10.42 -4.17 -2.03
N LEU A 17 11.50 -3.41 -1.84
CA LEU A 17 12.73 -3.91 -1.23
C LEU A 17 12.51 -4.38 0.20
N LEU A 18 11.88 -3.54 1.03
CA LEU A 18 11.56 -3.90 2.42
C LEU A 18 10.60 -5.09 2.48
N ASN A 19 9.68 -5.21 1.52
CA ASN A 19 8.75 -6.32 1.43
C ASN A 19 9.47 -7.64 1.11
N ILE A 20 10.46 -7.63 0.20
CA ILE A 20 11.30 -8.80 -0.10
C ILE A 20 12.08 -9.23 1.16
N ILE A 21 12.66 -8.26 1.88
CA ILE A 21 13.39 -8.52 3.13
C ILE A 21 12.45 -9.19 4.14
N ASN A 22 11.26 -8.61 4.37
CA ASN A 22 10.28 -9.20 5.27
C ASN A 22 9.83 -10.60 4.85
N LEU A 23 9.63 -10.85 3.56
CA LEU A 23 9.29 -12.19 3.05
C LEU A 23 10.37 -13.21 3.45
N GLY A 24 11.65 -12.88 3.29
CA GLY A 24 12.76 -13.75 3.69
C GLY A 24 12.82 -14.00 5.20
N LEU A 25 12.68 -12.94 6.01
CA LEU A 25 12.70 -13.05 7.47
C LEU A 25 11.50 -13.86 8.01
N LEU A 26 10.31 -13.64 7.46
CA LEU A 26 9.09 -14.34 7.87
C LEU A 26 9.07 -15.78 7.38
N ALA A 27 9.58 -16.07 6.18
CA ALA A 27 9.73 -17.44 5.69
C ALA A 27 10.70 -18.26 6.56
N TYR A 28 11.84 -17.66 6.92
CA TYR A 28 12.77 -18.26 7.88
C TYR A 28 12.10 -18.50 9.23
N ALA A 29 11.36 -17.51 9.74
CA ALA A 29 10.66 -17.63 11.01
C ALA A 29 9.62 -18.76 11.00
N VAL A 30 8.84 -18.92 9.92
CA VAL A 30 7.86 -20.00 9.78
C VAL A 30 8.53 -21.37 9.75
N ASP A 31 9.59 -21.53 8.96
CA ASP A 31 10.32 -22.80 8.83
C ASP A 31 10.95 -23.24 10.17
N ASP A 32 11.63 -22.32 10.86
CA ASP A 32 12.33 -22.64 12.12
C ASP A 32 11.34 -22.90 13.28
N TRP A 33 10.27 -22.09 13.40
CA TRP A 33 9.20 -22.38 14.37
C TRP A 33 8.51 -23.71 14.09
N SER A 34 8.28 -24.05 12.82
CA SER A 34 7.66 -25.31 12.45
C SER A 34 8.52 -26.51 12.86
N LYS A 35 9.84 -26.46 12.60
CA LYS A 35 10.80 -27.51 12.95
C LYS A 35 10.86 -27.78 14.44
N TYR A 36 10.85 -26.74 15.27
CA TYR A 36 10.83 -26.95 16.71
C TYR A 36 9.49 -27.45 17.24
N SER A 37 8.39 -26.97 16.66
CA SER A 37 7.05 -27.39 17.04
C SER A 37 6.75 -28.87 16.67
N ASN A 38 7.44 -29.39 15.64
CA ASN A 38 7.44 -30.82 15.29
C ASN A 38 8.07 -31.71 16.38
N PHE A 39 8.92 -31.17 17.27
CA PHE A 39 9.45 -31.92 18.41
C PHE A 39 8.37 -32.21 19.48
N PHE A 40 7.27 -31.44 19.49
CA PHE A 40 6.17 -31.56 20.46
C PHE A 40 4.83 -31.99 19.83
N TYR A 41 4.84 -32.61 18.63
CA TYR A 41 3.64 -33.11 17.91
C TYR A 41 2.56 -32.04 17.63
N ARG A 42 2.94 -30.76 17.52
CA ARG A 42 2.03 -29.68 17.11
C ARG A 42 2.76 -28.76 16.13
N SER A 43 2.61 -29.01 14.83
CA SER A 43 3.12 -28.11 13.77
C SER A 43 2.29 -26.82 13.76
N TRP A 44 2.64 -25.83 14.59
CA TRP A 44 1.91 -24.56 14.67
C TRP A 44 2.87 -23.38 14.63
N SER A 45 2.97 -22.74 13.46
CA SER A 45 3.57 -21.41 13.33
C SER A 45 2.59 -20.37 13.88
N PRO A 46 3.04 -19.34 14.61
CA PRO A 46 2.15 -18.33 15.18
C PRO A 46 1.28 -17.66 14.11
N SER A 47 -0.01 -17.48 14.40
CA SER A 47 -0.97 -16.87 13.47
C SER A 47 -0.56 -15.46 13.04
N SER A 48 0.07 -14.69 13.93
CA SER A 48 0.62 -13.36 13.61
C SER A 48 1.71 -13.42 12.53
N VAL A 49 2.60 -14.42 12.57
CA VAL A 49 3.68 -14.60 11.58
C VAL A 49 3.08 -14.99 10.23
N ASN A 50 2.12 -15.91 10.22
CA ASN A 50 1.43 -16.33 9.00
C ASN A 50 0.66 -15.18 8.34
N PHE A 51 0.01 -14.32 9.13
CA PHE A 51 -0.67 -13.13 8.64
C PHE A 51 0.30 -12.12 8.01
N MET A 52 1.45 -11.90 8.66
CA MET A 52 2.53 -11.08 8.11
C MET A 52 3.08 -11.64 6.79
N LEU A 53 3.19 -12.96 6.66
CA LEU A 53 3.63 -13.64 5.43
C LEU A 53 2.57 -13.55 4.31
N PHE A 54 1.29 -13.65 4.66
CA PHE A 54 0.22 -13.33 3.71
C PHE A 54 0.31 -11.88 3.23
N ASN A 55 0.57 -10.95 4.15
CA ASN A 55 0.64 -9.53 3.84
C ASN A 55 1.79 -9.18 2.89
N THR A 56 2.93 -9.89 2.95
CA THR A 56 4.03 -9.68 2.00
C THR A 56 3.63 -10.10 0.59
N ILE A 57 2.97 -11.26 0.43
CA ILE A 57 2.45 -11.76 -0.86
C ILE A 57 1.38 -10.82 -1.40
N TRP A 58 0.42 -10.42 -0.56
CA TRP A 58 -0.62 -9.44 -0.90
C TRP A 58 0.00 -8.14 -1.44
N THR A 59 1.03 -7.63 -0.77
CA THR A 59 1.69 -6.39 -1.17
C THR A 59 2.41 -6.52 -2.51
N PHE A 60 2.99 -7.68 -2.84
CA PHE A 60 3.53 -7.91 -4.19
C PHE A 60 2.44 -7.83 -5.26
N LEU A 61 1.27 -8.42 -5.02
CA LEU A 61 0.14 -8.35 -5.97
C LEU A 61 -0.31 -6.90 -6.17
N VAL A 62 -0.40 -6.14 -5.08
CA VAL A 62 -0.76 -4.71 -5.14
C VAL A 62 0.30 -3.92 -5.90
N LEU A 63 1.59 -4.15 -5.67
CA LEU A 63 2.68 -3.48 -6.41
C LEU A 63 2.66 -3.83 -7.91
N VAL A 64 2.44 -5.09 -8.25
CA VAL A 64 2.31 -5.53 -9.65
C VAL A 64 1.12 -4.83 -10.31
N TYR A 65 -0.01 -4.75 -9.61
CA TYR A 65 -1.18 -3.99 -10.08
C TYR A 65 -0.83 -2.51 -10.29
N LEU A 66 -0.20 -1.85 -9.32
CA LEU A 66 0.16 -0.43 -9.40
C LEU A 66 1.18 -0.11 -10.50
N VAL A 67 2.08 -1.04 -10.86
CA VAL A 67 3.07 -0.86 -11.93
C VAL A 67 2.48 -1.14 -13.32
N LEU A 68 1.67 -2.19 -13.45
CA LEU A 68 1.08 -2.58 -14.73
C LEU A 68 0.02 -1.58 -15.19
N VAL A 69 -0.86 -1.15 -14.29
CA VAL A 69 -2.06 -0.42 -14.71
C VAL A 69 -1.78 0.97 -15.35
N PRO A 70 -0.82 1.81 -14.91
CA PRO A 70 -0.49 3.06 -15.61
C PRO A 70 0.09 2.84 -17.03
N ARG A 71 0.51 1.62 -17.38
CA ARG A 71 1.01 1.27 -18.72
C ARG A 71 -0.11 0.94 -19.72
N VAL A 72 -1.33 0.66 -19.27
CA VAL A 72 -2.38 0.07 -20.14
C VAL A 72 -3.66 0.91 -20.26
N ALA A 73 -4.07 1.70 -19.24
CA ALA A 73 -5.29 2.51 -19.33
C ALA A 73 -5.25 3.75 -18.42
N ALA A 74 -5.19 4.95 -18.99
CA ALA A 74 -4.58 6.11 -18.33
C ALA A 74 -5.45 7.01 -17.41
N ALA A 75 -6.79 6.99 -17.39
CA ALA A 75 -7.47 8.22 -16.90
C ALA A 75 -8.48 8.12 -15.74
N LEU A 76 -9.44 7.18 -15.70
CA LEU A 76 -10.57 7.33 -14.74
C LEU A 76 -10.89 6.12 -13.85
N TYR A 77 -10.74 4.89 -14.34
CA TYR A 77 -11.07 3.69 -13.55
C TYR A 77 -9.99 3.29 -12.53
N LEU A 78 -8.77 3.77 -12.76
CA LEU A 78 -7.57 3.50 -11.97
C LEU A 78 -7.63 4.07 -10.55
N SER A 79 -8.05 5.33 -10.42
CA SER A 79 -8.02 6.08 -9.15
C SER A 79 -9.00 5.51 -8.12
N ILE A 80 -10.16 5.04 -8.60
CA ILE A 80 -11.22 4.49 -7.74
C ILE A 80 -10.83 3.14 -7.14
N VAL A 81 -10.07 2.31 -7.86
CA VAL A 81 -9.67 0.97 -7.39
C VAL A 81 -8.31 1.00 -6.67
N ALA A 82 -7.37 1.83 -7.12
CA ALA A 82 -6.05 1.92 -6.50
C ALA A 82 -6.11 2.44 -5.05
N LEU A 83 -6.98 3.42 -4.78
CA LEU A 83 -7.15 4.02 -3.45
C LEU A 83 -7.59 2.99 -2.38
N PRO A 84 -8.69 2.22 -2.56
CA PRO A 84 -9.07 1.21 -1.58
C PRO A 84 -8.03 0.08 -1.45
N LEU A 85 -7.36 -0.34 -2.53
CA LEU A 85 -6.26 -1.30 -2.43
C LEU A 85 -5.14 -0.78 -1.52
N LEU A 86 -4.78 0.50 -1.65
CA LEU A 86 -3.76 1.14 -0.82
C LEU A 86 -4.21 1.26 0.64
N VAL A 87 -5.48 1.60 0.90
CA VAL A 87 -6.07 1.62 2.25
C VAL A 87 -5.97 0.24 2.90
N ILE A 88 -6.45 -0.80 2.21
CA ILE A 88 -6.46 -2.18 2.72
C ILE A 88 -5.03 -2.63 3.05
N THR A 89 -4.09 -2.39 2.13
CA THR A 89 -2.69 -2.77 2.32
C THR A 89 -2.08 -2.03 3.51
N THR A 90 -2.37 -0.74 3.66
CA THR A 90 -1.92 0.06 4.82
C THR A 90 -2.46 -0.51 6.12
N VAL A 91 -3.75 -0.85 6.18
CA VAL A 91 -4.37 -1.44 7.38
C VAL A 91 -3.77 -2.81 7.70
N PHE A 92 -3.51 -3.64 6.69
CA PHE A 92 -2.89 -4.95 6.89
C PHE A 92 -1.48 -4.85 7.46
N TRP A 93 -0.65 -3.94 6.95
CA TRP A 93 0.68 -3.71 7.53
C TRP A 93 0.62 -3.18 8.96
N PHE A 94 -0.32 -2.30 9.28
CA PHE A 94 -0.51 -1.80 10.64
C PHE A 94 -0.90 -2.93 11.60
N ALA A 95 -1.99 -3.63 11.27
CA ALA A 95 -2.54 -4.69 12.10
C ALA A 95 -1.55 -5.84 12.28
N GLY A 96 -0.87 -6.24 11.19
CA GLY A 96 0.12 -7.31 11.22
C GLY A 96 1.36 -6.96 12.04
N SER A 97 1.83 -5.71 11.96
CA SER A 97 3.00 -5.27 12.72
C SER A 97 2.70 -5.20 14.21
N ILE A 98 1.51 -4.71 14.59
CA ILE A 98 1.09 -4.69 15.99
C ILE A 98 0.83 -6.10 16.52
N ALA A 99 0.19 -6.97 15.74
CA ALA A 99 -0.07 -8.35 16.15
C ALA A 99 1.24 -9.14 16.36
N LEU A 100 2.25 -8.90 15.52
CA LEU A 100 3.57 -9.52 15.68
C LEU A 100 4.33 -8.90 16.87
N ALA A 101 4.28 -7.58 17.05
CA ALA A 101 4.87 -6.91 18.22
C ALA A 101 4.28 -7.40 19.55
N ALA A 102 2.94 -7.51 19.62
CA ALA A 102 2.23 -8.00 20.79
C ALA A 102 2.53 -9.48 21.09
N PHE A 103 2.73 -10.28 20.04
CA PHE A 103 3.12 -11.68 20.19
C PHE A 103 4.56 -11.82 20.71
N LEU A 104 5.50 -11.01 20.21
CA LEU A 104 6.90 -11.08 20.62
C LEU A 104 7.11 -10.56 22.05
N GLY A 105 6.41 -9.49 22.45
CA GLY A 105 6.57 -8.87 23.76
C GLY A 105 7.97 -8.31 24.01
N VAL A 106 8.28 -8.03 25.28
CA VAL A 106 9.60 -7.49 25.73
C VAL A 106 10.63 -8.59 26.10
N GLY A 107 10.34 -9.85 25.76
CA GLY A 107 11.18 -10.97 26.18
C GLY A 107 12.51 -11.02 25.44
N ASN A 108 13.62 -10.83 26.14
CA ASN A 108 14.96 -11.12 25.61
C ASN A 108 15.24 -12.63 25.68
N CYS A 109 15.55 -13.25 24.55
CA CYS A 109 16.02 -14.63 24.51
C CYS A 109 17.46 -14.73 25.05
N ASP A 110 17.61 -15.14 26.31
CA ASP A 110 18.89 -15.19 27.04
C ASP A 110 19.60 -16.57 26.94
N GLY A 111 19.74 -17.12 25.72
CA GLY A 111 20.67 -18.24 25.47
C GLY A 111 20.14 -19.54 24.84
N GLY A 112 18.88 -19.61 24.39
CA GLY A 112 18.34 -20.78 23.67
C GLY A 112 18.38 -20.66 22.14
N GLY A 113 18.27 -21.79 21.42
CA GLY A 113 18.22 -21.84 19.94
C GLY A 113 17.13 -20.97 19.28
N PHE A 114 16.10 -20.58 20.04
CA PHE A 114 15.01 -19.67 19.63
C PHE A 114 15.42 -18.22 19.40
N CYS A 115 16.61 -17.82 19.86
CA CYS A 115 17.03 -16.42 19.87
C CYS A 115 17.16 -15.85 18.45
N SER A 116 17.63 -16.65 17.49
CA SER A 116 17.80 -16.20 16.10
C SER A 116 16.46 -15.83 15.46
N VAL A 117 15.46 -16.70 15.63
CA VAL A 117 14.10 -16.51 15.08
C VAL A 117 13.39 -15.35 15.74
N TYR A 118 13.51 -15.23 17.07
CA TYR A 118 12.90 -14.12 17.81
C TYR A 118 13.45 -12.77 17.35
N LYS A 119 14.77 -12.67 17.17
CA LYS A 119 15.42 -11.48 16.63
C LYS A 119 15.01 -11.20 15.18
N ALA A 120 14.88 -12.24 14.35
CA ALA A 120 14.37 -12.10 12.98
C ALA A 120 12.92 -11.58 12.97
N ALA A 121 12.03 -12.10 13.82
CA ALA A 121 10.66 -11.64 13.92
C ALA A 121 10.56 -10.20 14.46
N GLN A 122 11.44 -9.81 15.39
CA GLN A 122 11.52 -8.43 15.89
C GLN A 122 12.00 -7.47 14.79
N ALA A 123 13.02 -7.85 14.02
CA ALA A 123 13.47 -7.09 12.87
C ALA A 123 12.37 -6.97 11.79
N ALA A 124 11.66 -8.07 11.51
CA ALA A 124 10.53 -8.08 10.57
C ALA A 124 9.40 -7.14 11.03
N THR A 125 9.13 -7.09 12.34
CA THR A 125 8.17 -6.16 12.93
C THR A 125 8.57 -4.71 12.68
N ALA A 126 9.85 -4.36 12.89
CA ALA A 126 10.36 -3.01 12.63
C ALA A 126 10.26 -2.63 11.14
N PHE A 127 10.69 -3.51 10.24
CA PHE A 127 10.54 -3.30 8.79
C PHE A 127 9.07 -3.19 8.38
N GLY A 128 8.18 -3.95 9.01
CA GLY A 128 6.73 -3.84 8.80
C GLY A 128 6.17 -2.46 9.14
N PHE A 129 6.61 -1.84 10.24
CA PHE A 129 6.23 -0.46 10.58
C PHE A 129 6.79 0.56 9.59
N PHE A 130 8.01 0.38 9.09
CA PHE A 130 8.54 1.26 8.04
C PHE A 130 7.71 1.18 6.76
N ILE A 131 7.33 -0.03 6.33
CA ILE A 131 6.43 -0.22 5.18
C ILE A 131 5.07 0.45 5.44
N TRP A 132 4.51 0.27 6.65
CA TRP A 132 3.27 0.92 7.03
C TRP A 132 3.35 2.45 6.90
N ILE A 133 4.40 3.08 7.42
CA ILE A 133 4.59 4.54 7.31
C ILE A 133 4.68 4.97 5.84
N MET A 134 5.46 4.26 5.02
CA MET A 134 5.59 4.59 3.60
C MET A 134 4.25 4.48 2.86
N LEU A 135 3.47 3.44 3.13
CA LEU A 135 2.13 3.25 2.57
C LEU A 135 1.14 4.30 3.07
N ALA A 136 1.20 4.66 4.36
CA ALA A 136 0.35 5.71 4.94
C ALA A 136 0.65 7.08 4.33
N VAL A 137 1.93 7.38 4.08
CA VAL A 137 2.36 8.62 3.40
C VAL A 137 1.82 8.64 1.96
N LEU A 138 1.98 7.55 1.20
CA LEU A 138 1.38 7.43 -0.14
C LEU A 138 -0.14 7.64 -0.09
N LEU A 139 -0.82 6.98 0.84
CA LEU A 139 -2.26 7.07 1.00
C LEU A 139 -2.70 8.49 1.32
N ALA A 140 -1.99 9.20 2.20
CA ALA A 140 -2.30 10.58 2.53
C ALA A 140 -2.17 11.52 1.31
N PHE A 141 -1.17 11.29 0.46
CA PHE A 141 -1.02 12.07 -0.77
C PHE A 141 -2.16 11.79 -1.77
N GLU A 142 -2.50 10.53 -2.01
CA GLU A 142 -3.61 10.13 -2.89
C GLU A 142 -4.97 10.62 -2.37
N LEU A 143 -5.17 10.59 -1.05
CA LEU A 143 -6.39 11.10 -0.45
C LEU A 143 -6.50 12.62 -0.65
N ARG A 144 -5.38 13.35 -0.50
CA ARG A 144 -5.33 14.80 -0.70
C ARG A 144 -5.56 15.20 -2.16
N THR A 145 -5.04 14.44 -3.13
CA THR A 145 -5.30 14.69 -4.55
C THR A 145 -6.75 14.42 -4.90
N PHE A 146 -7.31 13.32 -4.43
CA PHE A 146 -8.74 12.99 -4.60
C PHE A 146 -9.64 14.08 -4.02
N TRP A 147 -9.37 14.54 -2.80
CA TRP A 147 -10.17 15.59 -2.15
C TRP A 147 -10.11 16.93 -2.90
N ARG A 148 -8.91 17.32 -3.40
CA ARG A 148 -8.74 18.53 -4.22
C ARG A 148 -9.44 18.44 -5.57
N ASN A 149 -9.44 17.27 -6.20
CA ASN A 149 -10.03 17.07 -7.53
C ASN A 149 -11.56 16.91 -7.44
N GLY A 150 -12.08 16.32 -6.36
CA GLY A 150 -13.52 16.25 -6.08
C GLY A 150 -14.16 17.63 -5.93
N MET A 151 -13.48 18.59 -5.28
CA MET A 151 -13.96 19.98 -5.18
C MET A 151 -13.98 20.73 -6.52
N LYS A 152 -13.08 20.40 -7.46
CA LYS A 152 -13.06 21.01 -8.80
C LYS A 152 -14.10 20.41 -9.76
N GLY A 153 -14.55 19.18 -9.50
CA GLY A 153 -15.60 18.51 -10.29
C GLY A 153 -17.00 19.10 -10.10
N GLN A 154 -17.28 19.74 -8.96
CA GLN A 154 -18.57 20.40 -8.72
C GLN A 154 -18.66 21.81 -9.34
N ALA A 155 -17.53 22.50 -9.54
CA ALA A 155 -17.53 23.82 -10.18
C ALA A 155 -17.87 23.79 -11.68
N ASN A 156 -17.73 22.62 -12.34
CA ASN A 156 -18.09 22.44 -13.75
C ASN A 156 -19.45 21.75 -13.95
N ALA A 157 -20.10 21.25 -12.88
CA ALA A 157 -21.42 20.65 -12.98
C ALA A 157 -22.55 21.70 -13.07
N ASP A 158 -22.28 22.95 -12.69
CA ASP A 158 -23.22 24.08 -12.80
C ASP A 158 -23.17 24.82 -14.16
N VAL A 159 -22.38 24.35 -15.14
CA VAL A 159 -22.29 24.95 -16.48
C VAL A 159 -22.69 24.02 -17.64
N PRO A 160 -23.91 23.46 -17.65
CA PRO A 160 -24.50 23.04 -18.93
C PRO A 160 -25.95 23.54 -19.13
N ALA A 161 -26.20 24.84 -18.95
CA ALA A 161 -27.47 25.44 -19.41
C ALA A 161 -27.37 26.87 -19.97
N THR A 162 -26.34 27.66 -19.62
CA THR A 162 -26.34 29.11 -19.93
C THR A 162 -25.62 29.51 -21.23
N GLN A 163 -24.89 28.60 -21.88
CA GLN A 163 -24.11 28.90 -23.10
C GLN A 163 -24.82 28.56 -24.42
N MET A 164 -26.13 28.29 -24.40
CA MET A 164 -26.90 27.96 -25.61
C MET A 164 -27.75 29.12 -26.16
N ASN A 165 -27.71 30.32 -25.58
CA ASN A 165 -28.63 31.41 -25.99
C ASN A 165 -27.98 32.80 -26.19
N SER A 166 -26.72 32.89 -26.61
CA SER A 166 -26.14 34.20 -26.97
C SER A 166 -25.20 34.13 -28.18
N GLN A 167 -25.68 33.63 -29.30
CA GLN A 167 -25.20 34.08 -30.61
C GLN A 167 -26.19 35.14 -31.13
N PRO A 168 -25.84 36.44 -31.10
CA PRO A 168 -26.50 37.40 -31.97
C PRO A 168 -26.06 37.09 -33.41
N GLN A 169 -27.03 36.88 -34.30
CA GLN A 169 -26.79 36.79 -35.73
C GLN A 169 -26.20 38.11 -36.22
N SER A 170 -24.90 38.13 -36.53
CA SER A 170 -24.23 39.29 -37.13
C SER A 170 -24.46 39.29 -38.64
N GLU A 171 -25.16 40.32 -39.10
CA GLU A 171 -25.40 40.71 -40.49
C GLU A 171 -24.14 40.62 -41.37
N GLY A 172 -24.32 40.03 -42.57
CA GLY A 172 -23.31 40.04 -43.62
C GLY A 172 -23.32 41.35 -44.41
N PRO A 173 -22.15 41.87 -44.84
CA PRO A 173 -22.07 43.13 -45.57
C PRO A 173 -22.56 42.97 -47.02
N ALA A 174 -23.30 43.98 -47.48
CA ALA A 174 -23.75 44.18 -48.85
C ALA A 174 -22.57 44.14 -49.85
N GLN A 175 -22.79 43.47 -50.98
CA GLN A 175 -21.97 43.58 -52.20
C GLN A 175 -22.90 43.73 -53.40
N VAL A 176 -22.59 44.77 -54.19
CA VAL A 176 -23.12 45.25 -55.48
C VAL A 176 -24.43 46.04 -55.47
#